data_AF-A0A1B6M5E1-F1
#
_entry.id   AF-A0A1B6M5E1-F1
#
_cell.length_a   1.000
_cell.length_b   1.000
_cell.length_c   1.000
_cell.angle_alpha   90.00
_cell.angle_beta   90.00
_cell.angle_gamma   90.00
#
_symmetry.space_group_name_H-M   'P 1'
#
loop_
_entity.id
_entity.type
_entity.pdbx_description
1 polymer ?
#
loop_
_entity_poly.entity_id
_entity_poly.type
_entity_poly.pdbx_seq_one_letter_code
_entity_poly.pdbx_strand_id
1 'polypeptide(L)'
;VLIEINPQVRIPRTFKRFCGLMVQLLHKFSIRATENSMKLLKVIKNPVTDHLPVGCRKVGTSFSAEKVINPRDIVPADDPITIVVGAIARGQVKADYVEDSISISNYPLSAALTCTKLCSAFEEVWGVL
;
A
#
# COMPACT_ATOMS: atom_id res chain seq x y z
N VAL A 1 -5.43 9.14 10.57
CA VAL A 1 -3.95 9.18 10.76
C VAL A 1 -3.33 8.64 9.50
N LEU A 2 -2.41 9.37 8.86
CA LEU A 2 -1.67 8.89 7.70
C LEU A 2 -0.24 8.54 8.13
N ILE A 3 0.24 7.35 7.75
CA ILE A 3 1.55 6.84 8.16
C ILE A 3 2.38 6.59 6.90
N GLU A 4 3.53 7.24 6.84
CA GLU A 4 4.56 7.02 5.84
C GLU A 4 5.55 5.95 6.35
N ILE A 5 5.86 4.99 5.49
CA ILE A 5 6.74 3.86 5.78
C ILE A 5 7.97 3.96 4.89
N ASN A 6 9.15 4.06 5.50
CA ASN A 6 10.41 4.06 4.78
C ASN A 6 10.73 2.64 4.25
N PRO A 7 11.16 2.48 2.99
CA PRO A 7 11.50 1.17 2.41
C PRO A 7 12.53 0.36 3.20
N GLN A 8 13.41 1.01 3.96
CA GLN A 8 14.42 0.35 4.78
C GLN A 8 13.87 -0.22 6.11
N VAL A 9 12.60 0.02 6.43
CA VAL A 9 12.03 -0.49 7.68
C VAL A 9 11.89 -2.02 7.66
N ARG A 10 12.30 -2.66 8.74
CA ARG A 10 12.02 -4.07 8.97
C ARG A 10 10.81 -4.22 9.89
N ILE A 11 9.68 -4.63 9.33
CA ILE A 11 8.46 -4.88 10.11
C ILE A 11 8.65 -6.11 11.03
N PRO A 12 8.36 -6.00 12.34
CA PRO A 12 8.42 -7.14 13.26
C PRO A 12 7.52 -8.29 12.80
N ARG A 13 8.08 -9.50 12.77
CA ARG A 13 7.37 -10.72 12.30
C ARG A 13 6.35 -11.27 13.30
N THR A 14 6.41 -10.84 14.56
CA THR A 14 5.46 -11.27 15.59
C THR A 14 4.45 -10.17 15.88
N PHE A 15 3.17 -10.54 15.95
CA PHE A 15 2.07 -9.60 16.16
C PHE A 15 2.26 -8.75 17.42
N LYS A 16 2.66 -9.35 18.55
CA LYS A 16 2.88 -8.62 19.82
C LYS A 16 3.92 -7.50 19.68
N ARG A 17 5.02 -7.75 18.96
CA ARG A 17 6.06 -6.72 18.72
C ARG A 17 5.58 -5.66 17.74
N PHE A 18 4.84 -6.07 16.70
CA PHE A 18 4.21 -5.13 15.76
C PHE A 18 3.25 -4.17 16.48
N CYS A 19 2.39 -4.67 17.36
CA CYS A 19 1.49 -3.84 18.17
C CYS A 19 2.25 -2.84 19.03
N GLY A 20 3.32 -3.28 19.72
CA GLY A 20 4.18 -2.38 20.50
C GLY A 20 4.80 -1.27 19.65
N LEU A 21 5.26 -1.61 18.43
CA LEU A 21 5.77 -0.65 17.46
C LEU A 21 4.70 0.38 17.05
N MET A 22 3.49 -0.06 16.75
CA MET A 22 2.39 0.85 16.36
C MET A 22 1.96 1.78 17.50
N VAL A 23 1.89 1.26 18.74
CA VAL A 23 1.61 2.08 19.93
C VAL A 23 2.69 3.16 20.08
N GLN A 24 3.97 2.79 19.98
CA GLN A 24 5.07 3.75 20.03
C GLN A 24 4.97 4.81 18.93
N LEU A 25 4.62 4.39 17.70
CA LEU A 25 4.44 5.30 16.56
C LEU A 25 3.34 6.32 16.82
N LEU A 26 2.19 5.90 17.35
CA LEU A 26 1.05 6.79 17.60
C LEU A 26 1.31 7.76 18.76
N HIS A 27 2.09 7.36 19.78
CA HIS A 27 2.48 8.26 20.87
C HIS A 27 3.57 9.26 20.48
N LYS A 28 4.57 8.84 19.70
CA LYS A 28 5.75 9.68 19.37
C LYS A 28 5.67 10.34 17.98
N PHE A 29 4.66 10.01 17.19
CA PHE A 29 4.46 10.41 15.79
C PHE A 29 5.59 10.02 14.82
N SER A 30 6.67 9.40 15.29
CA SER A 30 7.76 8.90 14.47
C SER A 30 8.57 7.82 15.20
N ILE A 31 9.19 6.95 14.41
CA ILE A 31 10.15 5.95 14.86
C ILE A 31 11.43 6.13 14.05
N ARG A 32 12.57 6.18 14.73
CA ARG A 32 13.89 6.38 14.13
C ARG A 32 14.70 5.10 14.18
N ALA A 33 15.62 4.94 13.24
CA ALA A 33 16.61 3.88 13.33
C ALA A 33 17.54 4.12 14.53
N THR A 34 18.12 3.04 15.07
CA THR A 34 19.00 3.12 16.23
C THR A 34 20.36 3.71 15.87
N GLU A 35 20.87 3.36 14.69
CA GLU A 35 22.21 3.73 14.22
C GLU A 35 22.24 5.06 13.47
N ASN A 36 21.15 5.39 12.78
CA ASN A 36 21.00 6.62 12.01
C ASN A 36 19.73 7.34 12.48
N SER A 37 19.77 8.66 12.64
CA SER A 37 18.59 9.47 13.04
C SER A 37 17.47 9.51 11.98
N MET A 38 17.60 8.73 10.90
CA MET A 38 16.60 8.51 9.87
C MET A 38 15.28 8.02 10.47
N LYS A 39 14.18 8.66 10.06
CA LYS A 39 12.82 8.25 10.42
C LYS A 39 12.40 7.07 9.54
N LEU A 40 12.12 5.93 10.15
CA LEU A 40 11.66 4.71 9.48
C LEU A 40 10.13 4.67 9.33
N LEU A 41 9.41 5.19 10.32
CA LEU A 41 7.96 5.34 10.32
C LEU A 41 7.63 6.76 10.78
N LYS A 42 6.69 7.42 10.13
CA LYS A 42 6.31 8.79 10.46
C LYS A 42 4.82 9.01 10.23
N VAL A 43 4.16 9.67 11.18
CA VAL A 43 2.82 10.18 10.98
C VAL A 43 2.91 11.48 10.17
N ILE A 44 2.19 11.53 9.06
CA ILE A 44 2.14 12.66 8.12
C ILE A 44 0.73 13.25 8.05
N LYS A 45 0.63 14.47 7.49
CA LYS A 45 -0.65 15.18 7.35
C LYS A 45 -1.45 14.60 6.19
N ASN A 46 -2.76 14.55 6.34
CA ASN A 46 -3.70 14.31 5.23
C ASN A 46 -3.83 15.58 4.36
N PRO A 47 -4.26 15.45 3.09
CA PRO A 47 -4.61 14.21 2.37
C PRO A 47 -3.39 13.42 1.86
N VAL A 48 -3.58 12.16 1.50
CA VAL A 48 -2.49 11.32 0.94
C VAL A 48 -2.02 11.81 -0.42
N THR A 49 -2.90 12.47 -1.18
CA THR A 49 -2.63 13.03 -2.52
C THR A 49 -1.47 14.01 -2.54
N ASP A 50 -1.24 14.74 -1.44
CA ASP A 50 -0.14 15.72 -1.34
C ASP A 50 1.25 15.06 -1.29
N HIS A 51 1.31 13.76 -1.02
CA HIS A 51 2.56 13.00 -0.90
C HIS A 51 2.78 12.05 -2.08
N LEU A 52 1.84 11.95 -3.02
CA LEU A 52 1.97 11.12 -4.21
C LEU A 52 2.71 11.88 -5.32
N PRO A 53 3.48 11.18 -6.17
CA PRO A 53 4.16 11.83 -7.29
C PRO A 53 3.17 12.39 -8.32
N VAL A 54 3.60 13.44 -9.02
CA VAL A 54 2.80 14.07 -10.09
C VAL A 54 2.65 13.10 -11.27
N GLY A 55 1.48 13.09 -11.92
CA GLY A 55 1.19 12.17 -13.03
C GLY A 55 0.89 10.73 -12.61
N CYS A 56 0.85 10.45 -11.31
CA CYS A 56 0.61 9.10 -10.81
C CYS A 56 -0.85 8.68 -11.00
N ARG A 57 -1.09 7.56 -11.69
CA ARG A 57 -2.42 6.95 -11.83
C ARG A 57 -2.85 6.35 -10.50
N LYS A 58 -4.11 6.56 -10.06
CA LYS A 58 -4.60 6.03 -8.76
C LYS A 58 -5.69 4.99 -8.99
N VAL A 59 -5.38 3.74 -8.66
CA VAL A 59 -6.25 2.59 -8.91
C VAL A 59 -6.67 1.96 -7.59
N GLY A 60 -7.97 1.80 -7.39
CA GLY A 60 -8.56 1.10 -6.27
C GLY A 60 -8.75 -0.38 -6.57
N THR A 61 -8.52 -1.23 -5.58
CA THR A 61 -8.84 -2.66 -5.68
C THR A 61 -10.16 -2.96 -5.00
N SER A 62 -11.08 -3.59 -5.73
CA SER A 62 -12.37 -3.99 -5.19
C SER A 62 -12.85 -5.28 -5.84
N PHE A 63 -13.30 -6.23 -5.02
CA PHE A 63 -13.92 -7.46 -5.53
C PHE A 63 -15.20 -7.18 -6.33
N SER A 64 -15.95 -6.15 -5.94
CA SER A 64 -17.21 -5.74 -6.60
C SER A 64 -17.01 -4.88 -7.85
N ALA A 65 -15.77 -4.69 -8.32
CA ALA A 65 -15.52 -3.99 -9.57
C ALA A 65 -16.01 -4.83 -10.77
N GLU A 66 -16.62 -4.18 -11.76
CA GLU A 66 -17.22 -4.86 -12.92
C GLU A 66 -16.21 -5.62 -13.78
N LYS A 67 -14.97 -5.10 -13.87
CA LYS A 67 -13.92 -5.66 -14.72
C LYS A 67 -12.88 -6.39 -13.88
N VAL A 68 -12.74 -7.68 -14.17
CA VAL A 68 -11.62 -8.49 -13.70
C VAL A 68 -10.49 -8.38 -14.70
N ILE A 69 -9.30 -8.00 -14.24
CA ILE A 69 -8.13 -7.77 -15.06
C ILE A 69 -6.94 -8.58 -14.57
N ASN A 70 -5.99 -8.84 -15.46
CA ASN A 70 -4.70 -9.39 -15.07
C ASN A 70 -3.87 -8.27 -14.41
N PRO A 71 -3.32 -8.48 -13.19
CA PRO A 71 -2.41 -7.53 -12.55
C PRO A 71 -1.20 -7.10 -13.39
N ARG A 72 -0.80 -7.86 -14.41
CA ARG A 72 0.28 -7.48 -15.33
C ARG A 72 -0.11 -6.33 -16.26
N ASP A 73 -1.39 -6.23 -16.61
CA ASP A 73 -1.88 -5.24 -17.58
C ASP A 73 -2.00 -3.84 -16.99
N ILE A 74 -1.87 -3.69 -15.67
CA ILE A 74 -1.89 -2.39 -14.99
C ILE A 74 -0.52 -1.80 -14.76
N VAL A 75 0.55 -2.56 -14.98
CA VAL A 75 1.90 -2.12 -14.67
C VAL A 75 2.32 -1.09 -15.73
N PRO A 76 2.56 0.17 -15.35
CA PRO A 76 3.08 1.17 -16.26
C PRO A 76 4.55 0.85 -16.61
N ALA A 77 4.99 1.27 -17.79
CA ALA A 77 6.38 1.10 -18.22
C ALA A 77 7.33 1.97 -17.39
N ASP A 78 7.09 3.28 -17.35
CA ASP A 78 7.98 4.25 -16.72
C ASP A 78 7.27 5.21 -15.73
N ASP A 79 5.93 5.24 -15.72
CA ASP A 79 5.15 6.15 -14.89
C ASP A 79 4.89 5.59 -13.48
N PRO A 80 4.79 6.43 -12.44
CA PRO A 80 4.38 5.97 -11.13
C PRO A 80 2.89 5.59 -11.11
N ILE A 81 2.55 4.59 -10.30
CA ILE A 81 1.16 4.16 -10.05
C ILE A 81 0.92 3.99 -8.55
N THR A 82 -0.25 4.44 -8.09
CA THR A 82 -0.73 4.26 -6.72
C THR A 82 -1.84 3.23 -6.72
N ILE A 83 -1.66 2.17 -5.94
CA ILE A 83 -2.67 1.13 -5.77
C ILE A 83 -3.25 1.20 -4.36
N VAL A 84 -4.58 1.36 -4.27
CA VAL A 84 -5.30 1.39 -3.00
C VAL A 84 -5.83 0.00 -2.70
N VAL A 85 -5.31 -0.58 -1.61
CA VAL A 85 -5.73 -1.89 -1.08
C VAL A 85 -6.44 -1.69 0.25
N GLY A 86 -7.64 -2.28 0.37
CA GLY A 86 -8.41 -2.20 1.60
C GLY A 86 -7.89 -3.11 2.70
N ALA A 87 -7.33 -2.52 3.77
CA ALA A 87 -6.89 -3.23 4.97
C ALA A 87 -7.98 -3.26 6.06
N ILE A 88 -9.19 -3.73 5.71
CA ILE A 88 -10.35 -3.83 6.62
C ILE A 88 -10.89 -5.25 6.69
N ALA A 89 -11.58 -5.60 7.78
CA ALA A 89 -12.10 -6.96 7.98
C ALA A 89 -13.25 -7.30 7.03
N ARG A 90 -14.20 -6.37 6.85
CA ARG A 90 -15.34 -6.47 5.93
C ARG A 90 -15.72 -5.07 5.46
N GLY A 91 -16.23 -4.96 4.24
CA GLY A 91 -16.66 -3.70 3.63
C GLY A 91 -15.91 -3.38 2.34
N GLN A 92 -16.22 -2.23 1.77
CA GLN A 92 -15.60 -1.73 0.55
C GLN A 92 -14.86 -0.44 0.85
N VAL A 93 -13.59 -0.36 0.44
CA VAL A 93 -12.84 0.90 0.53
C VAL A 93 -13.20 1.75 -0.68
N LYS A 94 -13.81 2.91 -0.40
CA LYS A 94 -14.06 3.97 -1.36
C LYS A 94 -13.20 5.15 -0.94
N ALA A 95 -12.19 5.45 -1.73
CA ALA A 95 -11.29 6.57 -1.49
C ALA A 95 -11.52 7.62 -2.59
N ASP A 96 -11.73 8.87 -2.19
CA ASP A 96 -12.18 9.93 -3.10
C ASP A 96 -11.15 10.30 -4.19
N TYR A 97 -9.88 9.91 -4.00
CA TYR A 97 -8.79 10.16 -4.93
C TYR A 97 -8.53 9.00 -5.91
N VAL A 98 -9.31 7.92 -5.83
CA VAL A 98 -9.22 6.78 -6.76
C VAL A 98 -9.93 7.14 -8.06
N GLU A 99 -9.24 6.97 -9.18
CA GLU A 99 -9.76 7.25 -10.52
C GLU A 99 -10.55 6.04 -11.06
N ASP A 100 -9.97 4.84 -10.93
CA ASP A 100 -10.57 3.59 -11.40
C ASP A 100 -10.61 2.54 -10.29
N SER A 101 -11.64 1.70 -10.27
CA SER A 101 -11.69 0.50 -9.41
C SER A 101 -11.64 -0.77 -10.24
N ILE A 102 -10.73 -1.68 -9.88
CA ILE A 102 -10.46 -2.92 -10.61
C ILE A 102 -10.62 -4.13 -9.70
N SER A 103 -10.97 -5.27 -10.29
CA SER A 103 -10.88 -6.57 -9.64
C SER A 103 -9.71 -7.36 -10.23
N ILE A 104 -8.90 -7.99 -9.39
CA ILE A 104 -7.76 -8.82 -9.81
C ILE A 104 -8.04 -10.31 -9.71
N SER A 105 -9.23 -10.70 -9.27
CA SER A 105 -9.63 -12.09 -9.12
C SER A 105 -11.15 -12.26 -9.08
N ASN A 106 -11.63 -13.37 -9.61
CA ASN A 106 -13.03 -13.80 -9.46
C ASN A 106 -13.36 -14.27 -8.04
N TYR A 107 -12.38 -14.35 -7.14
CA TYR A 107 -12.55 -14.75 -5.75
C TYR A 107 -12.24 -13.60 -4.80
N PRO A 108 -12.92 -13.50 -3.65
CA PRO A 108 -12.57 -12.55 -2.62
C PRO A 108 -11.19 -12.89 -2.06
N LEU A 109 -10.28 -11.92 -2.09
CA LEU A 109 -8.90 -12.08 -1.61
C LEU A 109 -8.70 -11.37 -0.28
N SER A 110 -7.79 -11.89 0.55
CA SER A 110 -7.27 -11.13 1.68
C SER A 110 -6.40 -9.97 1.19
N ALA A 111 -6.35 -8.87 1.94
CA ALA A 111 -5.49 -7.74 1.60
C ALA A 111 -4.02 -8.14 1.40
N ALA A 112 -3.53 -9.08 2.23
CA ALA A 112 -2.17 -9.61 2.11
C ALA A 112 -1.95 -10.33 0.77
N LEU A 113 -2.87 -11.19 0.35
CA LEU A 113 -2.76 -11.90 -0.92
C LEU A 113 -2.92 -10.98 -2.12
N THR A 114 -3.78 -9.95 -2.01
CA THR A 114 -3.88 -8.87 -3.00
C THR A 114 -2.54 -8.16 -3.17
N CYS A 115 -1.89 -7.74 -2.08
CA CYS A 115 -0.56 -7.13 -2.14
C CYS A 115 0.47 -8.06 -2.77
N THR A 116 0.48 -9.36 -2.42
CA THR A 116 1.40 -10.33 -3.03
C THR A 116 1.19 -10.44 -4.53
N LYS A 117 -0.05 -10.60 -5.01
CA LYS A 117 -0.34 -10.71 -6.45
C LYS A 117 0.05 -9.47 -7.23
N LEU A 118 -0.15 -8.30 -6.64
CA LEU A 118 0.26 -7.03 -7.24
C LEU A 118 1.78 -6.96 -7.32
N CYS A 119 2.50 -7.12 -6.20
CA CYS A 119 3.96 -7.06 -6.20
C CYS A 119 4.58 -8.04 -7.20
N SER A 120 4.13 -9.29 -7.23
CA SER A 120 4.66 -10.29 -8.18
C SER A 120 4.41 -9.93 -9.64
N ALA A 121 3.29 -9.28 -9.96
CA ALA A 121 3.03 -8.84 -11.33
C ALA A 121 3.93 -7.65 -11.74
N PHE A 122 4.17 -6.72 -10.80
CA PHE A 122 5.09 -5.61 -11.01
C PHE A 122 6.53 -6.11 -11.15
N GLU A 123 6.95 -7.05 -10.31
CA GLU A 123 8.26 -7.70 -10.38
C GLU A 123 8.49 -8.33 -11.75
N GLU A 124 7.52 -9.10 -12.25
CA GLU A 124 7.63 -9.78 -13.55
C GLU A 124 7.70 -8.81 -14.74
N VAL A 125 6.87 -7.76 -14.75
CA VAL A 125 6.86 -6.79 -15.86
C VAL A 125 8.09 -5.88 -15.83
N TRP A 126 8.56 -5.48 -14.65
CA TRP A 126 9.77 -4.65 -14.51
C TRP A 126 11.08 -5.45 -14.52
N GLY A 127 11.02 -6.78 -14.63
CA GLY A 127 12.20 -7.64 -14.69
C GLY A 127 12.98 -7.72 -13.36
N VAL A 128 12.28 -7.57 -12.23
CA VAL A 128 12.83 -7.81 -10.88
C VAL A 128 12.66 -9.30 -10.56
N LEU A 129 13.78 -10.03 -10.51
CA LEU A 129 13.83 -11.50 -10.32
C LEU A 129 14.25 -11.88 -8.90
#